data_AF-A0A1I3BG02-F1
#
_entry.id   AF-A0A1I3BG02-F1
#
_cell.length_a   1.000
_cell.length_b   1.000
_cell.length_c   1.000
_cell.angle_alpha   90.00
_cell.angle_beta   90.00
_cell.angle_gamma   90.00
#
_symmetry.space_group_name_H-M   'P 1'
#
loop_
_entity.id
_entity.type
_entity.pdbx_description
1 polymer ?
#
loop_
_entity_poly.entity_id
_entity_poly.type
_entity_poly.pdbx_seq_one_letter_code
_entity_poly.pdbx_strand_id
1 'polypeptide(L)' 'MNGAFKTAVTKAGIDNFHFHDLRHEATTRLFERGWDSMSVSAITGHKSLQMLRRYTHLAPSVLINKLDAPLRTVMDV' A
#
# COMPACT_ATOMS: atom_id res chain seq x y z
N MET A 1 -6.11 6.78 23.56
CA MET A 1 -6.31 7.33 22.19
C MET A 1 -7.74 7.03 21.76
N ASN A 2 -8.75 7.87 22.02
CA ASN A 2 -10.14 7.50 21.64
C ASN A 2 -11.11 8.66 21.34
N GLY A 3 -10.87 9.89 21.81
CA GLY A 3 -11.81 11.00 21.58
C GLY A 3 -11.79 11.53 20.14
N ALA A 4 -10.63 12.02 19.68
CA ALA A 4 -10.50 12.66 18.38
C ALA A 4 -10.84 11.72 17.20
N PHE A 5 -10.42 10.46 17.26
CA PHE A 5 -10.74 9.46 16.24
C PHE A 5 -12.26 9.21 16.16
N LYS A 6 -12.92 8.94 17.29
CA LYS A 6 -14.37 8.71 17.32
C LYS A 6 -15.14 9.93 16.82
N THR A 7 -14.75 11.14 17.24
CA THR A 7 -15.34 12.38 16.73
C THR A 7 -15.17 12.53 15.22
N ALA A 8 -13.99 12.21 14.68
CA ALA A 8 -13.75 12.27 13.24
C ALA A 8 -14.61 11.25 12.47
N VAL A 9 -14.72 10.01 12.97
CA VAL A 9 -15.57 8.96 12.37
C VAL A 9 -17.04 9.37 12.39
N THR A 10 -17.55 9.89 13.52
CA THR A 10 -18.94 10.38 13.63
C THR A 10 -19.19 11.57 12.69
N LYS A 11 -18.25 12.52 12.59
CA LYS A 11 -18.37 13.65 11.65
C LYS A 11 -18.34 13.21 10.19
N ALA A 12 -17.59 12.15 9.88
CA ALA A 12 -17.53 11.58 8.53
C ALA A 12 -18.76 10.73 8.18
N GLY A 13 -19.62 10.39 9.16
CA GLY A 13 -20.81 9.57 8.95
C GLY A 13 -20.49 8.12 8.55
N ILE A 14 -19.36 7.58 9.01
CA ILE A 14 -18.90 6.23 8.66
C ILE A 14 -19.25 5.27 9.80
N ASP A 15 -20.01 4.22 9.49
CA ASP A 15 -20.34 3.16 10.44
C ASP A 15 -19.28 2.05 10.44
N ASN A 16 -19.10 1.40 11.60
CA ASN A 16 -18.23 0.23 11.78
C ASN A 16 -16.75 0.42 11.36
N PHE A 17 -16.23 1.66 11.45
CA PHE A 17 -14.85 1.99 11.09
C PHE A 17 -13.90 1.93 12.29
N HIS A 18 -12.81 1.18 12.12
CA HIS A 18 -11.80 0.96 13.15
C HIS A 18 -10.48 1.63 12.79
N PHE A 19 -9.66 1.92 13.80
CA PHE A 19 -8.37 2.57 13.57
C PHE A 19 -7.45 1.75 12.64
N HIS A 20 -7.55 0.42 12.68
CA HIS A 20 -6.80 -0.47 11.79
C HIS A 20 -7.17 -0.30 10.30
N ASP A 21 -8.37 0.18 10.00
CA ASP A 21 -8.82 0.39 8.63
C ASP A 21 -8.05 1.53 7.94
N LEU A 22 -7.53 2.50 8.72
CA LEU A 22 -6.61 3.51 8.20
C LEU A 22 -5.30 2.89 7.69
N ARG A 23 -4.79 1.85 8.37
CA ARG A 23 -3.60 1.12 7.94
C ARG A 23 -3.90 0.32 6.68
N HIS A 24 -5.08 -0.29 6.58
CA HIS A 24 -5.55 -0.94 5.36
C HIS A 24 -5.58 0.05 4.18
N GLU A 25 -6.23 1.20 4.36
CA GLU A 25 -6.37 2.24 3.34
C GLU A 25 -5.03 2.80 2.88
N ALA A 26 -4.13 3.12 3.82
CA ALA A 26 -2.79 3.60 3.49
C ALA A 26 -1.99 2.57 2.69
N THR A 27 -2.11 1.29 3.05
CA THR A 27 -1.46 0.19 2.34
C THR A 27 -1.99 0.08 0.91
N THR A 28 -3.31 0.08 0.72
CA THR A 28 -3.96 0.05 -0.59
C THR A 28 -3.48 1.19 -1.49
N ARG A 29 -3.50 2.44 -1.00
CA ARG A 29 -3.07 3.61 -1.78
C ARG A 29 -1.61 3.56 -2.22
N LEU A 30 -0.73 2.95 -1.42
CA LEU A 30 0.67 2.79 -1.82
C LEU A 30 0.81 1.80 -2.99
N PHE A 31 0.07 0.70 -2.95
CA PHE A 31 0.04 -0.26 -4.06
C PHE A 31 -0.61 0.33 -5.32
N GLU A 32 -1.68 1.12 -5.19
CA GLU A 32 -2.29 1.83 -6.31
C GLU A 32 -1.34 2.83 -6.97
N ARG A 33 -0.42 3.41 -6.19
CA ARG A 33 0.68 4.26 -6.69
C ARG A 33 1.86 3.47 -7.28
N GLY A 34 1.76 2.14 -7.36
CA GLY A 34 2.78 1.29 -7.97
C GLY A 34 3.99 0.98 -7.08
N TRP A 35 3.91 1.24 -5.78
CA TRP A 35 4.99 0.89 -4.86
C TRP A 35 5.15 -0.63 -4.74
N ASP A 36 6.39 -1.08 -4.56
CA ASP A 36 6.68 -2.50 -4.37
C ASP A 36 6.40 -2.94 -2.92
N SER A 37 6.18 -4.24 -2.74
CA SER A 37 5.80 -4.83 -1.45
C SER A 37 6.84 -4.61 -0.34
N MET A 38 8.14 -4.53 -0.67
CA MET A 38 9.18 -4.32 0.33
C MET A 38 9.12 -2.89 0.88
N SER A 39 9.02 -1.91 -0.01
CA SER A 39 8.89 -0.50 0.35
C SER A 39 7.59 -0.24 1.13
N VAL A 40 6.47 -0.82 0.69
CA VAL A 40 5.20 -0.71 1.42
C VAL A 40 5.30 -1.34 2.80
N SER A 41 5.95 -2.51 2.94
CA SER A 41 6.15 -3.16 4.23
C SER A 41 6.94 -2.32 5.22
N ALA A 42 8.00 -1.65 4.75
CA ALA A 42 8.82 -0.78 5.57
C ALA A 42 8.05 0.46 6.03
N ILE A 43 7.32 1.13 5.13
CA ILE A 43 6.54 2.35 5.43
C ILE A 43 5.41 2.05 6.41
N THR A 44 4.67 0.98 6.16
CA THR A 44 3.51 0.63 6.98
C THR A 44 3.93 -0.12 8.25
N GLY A 45 5.14 -0.67 8.33
CA GLY A 45 5.65 -1.43 9.47
C GLY A 45 5.05 -2.83 9.57
N HIS A 46 4.90 -3.54 8.44
CA HIS A 46 4.49 -4.95 8.47
C HIS A 46 5.68 -5.85 8.83
N LYS A 47 5.46 -6.78 9.75
CA LYS A 47 6.48 -7.76 10.20
C LYS A 47 6.81 -8.84 9.16
N SER A 48 5.92 -9.07 8.20
CA SER A 48 6.05 -10.10 7.18
C SER A 48 5.35 -9.65 5.90
N LEU A 49 6.00 -9.87 4.77
CA LEU A 49 5.45 -9.62 3.44
C LEU A 49 4.20 -10.47 3.15
N GLN A 50 4.03 -11.59 3.86
CA GLN A 50 2.82 -12.41 3.71
C GLN A 50 1.54 -11.65 4.07
N MET A 51 1.63 -10.68 4.99
CA MET A 51 0.50 -9.82 5.37
C MET A 51 0.08 -8.87 4.24
N LEU A 52 0.96 -8.61 3.28
CA LEU A 52 0.69 -7.71 2.14
C LEU A 52 0.08 -8.43 0.94
N ARG A 53 0.00 -9.77 0.94
CA ARG A 53 -0.52 -10.56 -0.19
C ARG A 53 -1.91 -10.12 -0.66
N ARG A 54 -2.74 -9.57 0.23
CA ARG A 54 -4.08 -9.06 -0.08
C ARG A 54 -4.06 -7.86 -1.04
N TYR A 55 -2.97 -7.11 -1.11
CA TYR A 55 -2.87 -5.89 -1.91
C TYR A 55 -2.00 -6.06 -3.16
N THR A 56 -1.35 -7.21 -3.32
CA THR A 56 -0.42 -7.49 -4.42
C THR A 56 -1.12 -8.09 -5.64
N HIS A 57 -2.38 -7.75 -5.90
CA HIS A 57 -3.04 -8.09 -7.16
C HIS A 57 -2.41 -7.26 -8.29
N LEU A 58 -1.21 -7.67 -8.71
CA LEU A 58 -0.52 -7.11 -9.85
C LEU A 58 -1.38 -7.38 -11.09
N ALA A 59 -1.98 -6.32 -11.64
CA ALA A 59 -2.56 -6.41 -12.97
C ALA A 59 -1.44 -6.83 -13.95
N PRO A 60 -1.67 -7.79 -14.86
CA PRO A 60 -0.67 -8.22 -15.84
C PRO A 60 -0.03 -7.06 -16.62
N SER A 61 -0.79 -6.00 -16.87
CA SER A 61 -0.33 -4.75 -17.49
C SER A 61 0.83 -4.06 -16.74
N VAL A 62 0.88 -4.15 -15.41
CA VAL A 62 1.97 -3.59 -14.59
C VAL A 62 3.26 -4.39 -14.76
N LEU A 63 3.14 -5.71 -14.95
CA LEU A 63 4.29 -6.58 -15.19
C LEU A 63 4.87 -6.37 -16.59
N ILE A 64 4.01 -6.18 -17.60
CA ILE A 64 4.42 -5.89 -18.98
C ILE A 64 5.19 -4.56 -19.02
N ASN A 65 4.67 -3.49 -18.42
CA ASN A 65 5.37 -2.21 -18.34
C ASN A 65 6.73 -2.30 -17.63
N LYS A 66 6.86 -3.19 -16.62
CA LYS A 66 8.15 -3.43 -15.96
C LYS A 66 9.13 -4.23 -16.82
N LEU A 67 8.63 -5.10 -17.71
CA LEU A 67 9.44 -5.86 -18.65
C LEU A 67 9.91 -4.98 -19.83
N ASP A 68 9.03 -4.09 -20.31
CA ASP A 68 9.31 -3.19 -21.43
C ASP A 68 10.12 -1.95 -21.03
N ALA A 69 10.30 -1.71 -19.72
CA ALA A 69 11.22 -0.69 -19.25
C ALA A 69 12.64 -1.03 -19.75
N PRO A 70 13.33 -0.12 -20.45
CA PRO A 70 14.65 -0.41 -21.00
C PRO A 70 15.56 -0.86 -19.85
N LEU A 71 16.18 -2.03 -20.03
CA LEU A 71 17.20 -2.54 -19.12
C LEU A 71 18.21 -1.42 -18.92
N ARG A 72 18.19 -0.78 -17.75
CA ARG A 72 19.19 0.22 -17.38
C ARG A 72 20.52 -0.52 -17.42
N THR A 73 21.26 -0.34 -18.51
CA THR A 73 22.59 -0.89 -18.70
C THR A 73 23.45 -0.31 -17.58
N VAL A 74 23.75 -1.14 -16.59
CA VAL A 74 24.81 -0.88 -15.63
C VAL A 74 26.16 -1.13 -16.31
N MET A 75 26.46 -0.34 -17.35
CA MET A 75 27.73 -0.41 -18.10
C MET A 75 28.14 0.94 -18.70
N ASP A 76 28.05 2.02 -17.93
CA ASP A 76 28.73 3.30 -18.27
C ASP A 76 29.52 3.81 -17.05
N VAL A 77 30.53 3.06 -16.61
CA VAL A 77 31.85 3.54 -16.12
C VAL A 77 32.87 2.42 -16.29
#